data_AF-U2RDS5-F1
#
_entry.id   AF-U2RDS5-F1
#
_cell.length_a   1.000
_cell.length_b   1.000
_cell.length_c   1.000
_cell.angle_alpha   90.00
_cell.angle_beta   90.00
_cell.angle_gamma   90.00
#
_symmetry.space_group_name_H-M   'P 1'
#
loop_
_entity.id
_entity.type
_entity.pdbx_description
1 polymer ?
#
loop_
_entity_poly.entity_id
_entity_poly.type
_entity_poly.pdbx_seq_one_letter_code
_entity_poly.pdbx_strand_id
1 'polypeptide(L)' 'MAKKNETNTSFTKEQLYGSKKYEMQKDILGVMLEDNKEYTFDEVDNLIKEFLKREVE' A
#
# COMPACT_ATOMS: atom_id res chain seq x y z
N MET A 1 3.92 20.73 18.54
CA MET A 1 4.86 19.63 18.27
C MET A 1 4.18 18.64 17.34
N ALA A 2 4.38 18.76 16.03
CA ALA A 2 3.89 17.77 15.08
C ALA A 2 5.05 17.43 14.15
N LYS A 3 5.94 16.56 14.63
CA LYS A 3 6.94 15.93 13.77
C LYS A 3 6.19 14.97 12.86
N LYS A 4 5.71 15.51 11.73
CA LYS A 4 5.27 14.73 10.57
C LYS A 4 6.54 14.19 9.94
N ASN A 5 7.12 13.18 10.59
CA ASN A 5 8.22 12.45 10.02
C ASN A 5 7.60 11.62 8.90
N GLU A 6 7.77 12.07 7.65
CA GLU A 6 7.75 11.21 6.46
C GLU A 6 8.94 10.24 6.58
N THR A 7 8.86 9.33 7.54
CA THR A 7 9.72 8.16 7.55
C THR A 7 9.21 7.31 6.39
N ASN A 8 10.05 7.16 5.37
CA ASN A 8 10.02 6.08 4.37
C ASN A 8 10.06 4.73 5.11
N THR A 9 8.98 4.44 5.81
CA THR A 9 8.79 3.26 6.61
C THR A 9 8.22 2.27 5.62
N SER A 10 9.05 1.33 5.23
CA SER A 10 8.62 0.17 4.46
C SER A 10 7.74 -0.67 5.38
N PHE A 11 6.57 -1.04 4.89
CA PHE A 11 5.64 -1.91 5.58
C PHE A 11 5.57 -3.23 4.83
N THR A 12 5.52 -4.32 5.58
CA THR A 12 5.24 -5.62 4.97
C THR A 12 3.79 -5.70 4.52
N LYS A 13 3.50 -6.60 3.59
CA LYS A 13 2.14 -6.90 3.16
C LYS A 13 1.21 -7.16 4.35
N GLU A 14 1.66 -7.94 5.34
CA GLU A 14 0.88 -8.21 6.55
C GLU A 14 0.53 -6.94 7.35
N GLN A 15 1.46 -5.99 7.48
CA GLN A 15 1.19 -4.72 8.16
C GLN A 15 0.18 -3.86 7.40
N LEU A 16 0.25 -3.85 6.07
CA LEU A 16 -0.69 -3.14 5.21
C LEU A 16 -2.09 -3.77 5.28
N TYR A 17 -2.17 -5.11 5.36
CA TYR A 17 -3.41 -5.84 5.59
C TYR A 17 -4.05 -5.54 6.96
N GLY A 18 -3.24 -5.23 7.98
CA GLY A 18 -3.73 -4.78 9.28
C GLY A 18 -4.31 -3.36 9.26
N SER A 19 -4.09 -2.58 8.19
CA SER A 19 -4.51 -1.19 8.12
C SER A 19 -5.94 -1.04 7.60
N LYS A 20 -6.78 -0.32 8.35
CA LYS A 20 -8.13 0.06 7.89
C LYS A 20 -8.14 0.82 6.57
N LYS A 21 -7.07 1.57 6.27
CA LYS A 21 -6.94 2.32 5.02
C LYS A 21 -6.97 1.39 3.80
N TYR A 22 -6.41 0.19 3.92
CA TYR A 22 -6.31 -0.77 2.83
C TYR A 22 -7.23 -1.97 2.99
N GLU A 23 -8.21 -1.91 3.89
CA GLU A 23 -9.10 -3.04 4.16
C GLU A 23 -9.87 -3.50 2.91
N MET A 24 -10.37 -2.55 2.11
CA MET A 24 -11.02 -2.81 0.81
C MET A 24 -10.02 -3.04 -0.33
N GLN A 25 -8.75 -2.72 -0.11
CA GLN A 25 -7.69 -2.84 -1.11
C GLN A 25 -6.84 -4.09 -0.85
N LYS A 26 -7.20 -4.96 0.10
CA LYS A 26 -6.46 -6.19 0.44
C LYS A 26 -6.26 -7.09 -0.77
N ASP A 27 -7.28 -7.24 -1.61
CA ASP A 27 -7.18 -8.00 -2.85
C ASP A 27 -6.14 -7.39 -3.79
N ILE A 28 -6.17 -6.05 -3.97
CA ILE A 28 -5.18 -5.33 -4.78
C ILE A 28 -3.79 -5.44 -4.17
N LEU A 29 -3.63 -5.23 -2.86
CA LEU A 29 -2.37 -5.41 -2.14
C LEU A 29 -1.82 -6.83 -2.31
N GLY A 30 -2.67 -7.85 -2.33
CA GLY A 30 -2.25 -9.24 -2.50
C GLY A 30 -1.74 -9.55 -3.90
N VAL A 31 -2.29 -8.88 -4.92
CA VAL A 31 -1.87 -9.01 -6.33
C VAL A 31 -0.64 -8.14 -6.63
N MET A 32 -0.58 -6.97 -6.01
CA MET A 32 0.42 -5.94 -6.30
C MET A 32 1.68 -6.06 -5.44
N LEU A 33 1.55 -6.57 -4.20
CA LEU A 33 2.63 -6.69 -3.24
C LEU A 33 3.01 -8.15 -3.01
N GLU A 34 4.32 -8.40 -3.01
CA GLU A 34 4.89 -9.70 -2.69
C GLU A 34 5.14 -9.85 -1.18
N ASP A 35 4.87 -11.03 -0.61
CA ASP A 35 5.04 -11.29 0.83
C ASP A 35 6.50 -11.23 1.32
N ASN A 36 7.48 -11.32 0.41
CA ASN A 36 8.91 -11.20 0.72
C ASN A 36 9.47 -9.79 0.46
N LYS A 37 8.60 -8.80 0.22
CA LYS A 37 8.99 -7.41 -0.01
C LYS A 37 8.27 -6.48 0.95
N GLU A 38 8.95 -5.38 1.23
CA GLU A 38 8.42 -4.29 2.02
C GLU A 38 8.15 -3.11 1.08
N TYR A 39 7.04 -2.42 1.31
CA TYR A 39 6.58 -1.34 0.46
C TYR A 39 6.18 -0.15 1.30
N THR A 40 6.49 1.05 0.82
CA THR A 40 6.08 2.27 1.50
C THR A 40 4.61 2.59 1.22
N PHE A 41 3.98 3.36 2.12
CA PHE A 41 2.61 3.84 1.88
C PHE A 41 2.48 4.55 0.53
N ASP A 42 3.49 5.32 0.11
CA ASP A 42 3.46 6.08 -1.14
C ASP A 42 3.54 5.16 -2.37
N GLU A 43 4.43 4.17 -2.36
CA GLU A 43 4.50 3.16 -3.42
C GLU A 43 3.19 2.40 -3.54
N VAL A 44 2.64 1.94 -2.41
CA VAL A 44 1.39 1.19 -2.37
C VAL A 44 0.23 2.02 -2.90
N ASP A 45 0.10 3.29 -2.49
CA ASP A 45 -0.95 4.19 -2.97
C ASP A 45 -0.84 4.41 -4.48
N ASN A 46 0.39 4.59 -5.00
CA ASN A 46 0.63 4.82 -6.42
C ASN A 46 0.35 3.57 -7.26
N LEU A 47 0.77 2.40 -6.78
CA LEU A 47 0.50 1.11 -7.39
C LEU A 47 -1.01 0.82 -7.47
N ILE A 48 -1.74 1.08 -6.38
CA ILE A 48 -3.21 0.91 -6.35
C ILE A 48 -3.88 1.89 -7.30
N LYS A 49 -3.41 3.15 -7.36
CA LYS A 49 -3.91 4.13 -8.32
C LYS A 49 -3.74 3.68 -9.76
N GLU A 50 -2.55 3.20 -10.12
CA GLU A 50 -2.26 2.67 -11.46
C GLU A 50 -3.14 1.46 -11.79
N PHE A 51 -3.36 0.57 -10.81
CA PHE A 51 -4.22 -0.59 -10.95
C PHE A 51 -5.69 -0.20 -11.19
N LEU A 52 -6.24 0.67 -10.34
CA LEU A 52 -7.61 1.17 -10.48
C LEU A 52 -7.83 1.94 -11.79
N LYS A 53 -6.81 2.69 -12.24
CA LYS A 53 -6.89 3.43 -13.50
C LYS A 53 -6.93 2.52 -14.73
N ARG A 54 -6.28 1.34 -14.66
CA ARG A 54 -6.30 0.32 -15.71
C ARG A 54 -7.62 -0.45 -15.80
N GLU A 55 -8.37 -0.60 -14.71
CA GLU A 55 -9.65 -1.30 -14.70
C GLU A 55 -10.80 -0.44 -15.28
N VAL A 56 -10.63 0.88 -15.34
CA VAL A 56 -11.68 1.85 -15.73
C VAL A 56 -11.66 2.19 -17.23
N GLU A 57 -10.82 1.55 -18.04
CA GLU A 57 -10.73 1.79 -19.50
C GLU A 57 -11.55 0.81 -20.35
#